data_AF-A0A2G0VUC4-F1
#
_entry.id   AF-A0A2G0VUC4-F1
#
_cell.length_a   1.000
_cell.length_b   1.000
_cell.length_c   1.000
_cell.angle_alpha   90.00
_cell.angle_beta   90.00
_cell.angle_gamma   90.00
#
_symmetry.space_group_name_H-M   'P 1'
#
loop_
_entity.id
_entity.type
_entity.pdbx_description
1 polymer ?
#
loop_
_entity_poly.entity_id
_entity_poly.type
_entity_poly.pdbx_seq_one_letter_code
_entity_poly.pdbx_strand_id
1 'polypeptide(L)'
;MLIAIAGFPADSSKDDSVKLRINVKPEFERTVMDLMGWKHLEIGHWEPLISIRAQQISAVINETISTDLNLSIGVRFSDEEVAERHRNTVEVIFLSISGFYSDSWDDSLQYEGDITQELEPGVLASMGWASMQHVPPGEHILTTDQVKAVMKILGDPVRRDLVYYIGACVKRVPLPS
;
A
#
# COMPACT_ATOMS: atom_id res chain seq x y z
N MET A 1 6.69 -12.48 11.68
CA MET A 1 5.23 -12.49 11.45
C MET A 1 4.57 -12.94 12.74
N LEU A 2 3.35 -12.48 13.00
CA LEU A 2 2.58 -12.90 14.17
C LEU A 2 1.08 -12.93 13.86
N ILE A 3 0.32 -13.68 14.65
CA ILE A 3 -1.14 -13.62 14.65
C ILE A 3 -1.59 -12.40 15.46
N ALA A 4 -2.50 -11.60 14.90
CA ALA A 4 -3.04 -10.42 15.57
C ALA A 4 -4.56 -10.37 15.46
N ILE A 5 -5.18 -9.81 16.50
CA ILE A 5 -6.60 -9.47 16.56
C ILE A 5 -6.72 -7.96 16.46
N ALA A 6 -7.55 -7.49 15.54
CA ALA A 6 -7.90 -6.09 15.37
C ALA A 6 -9.38 -5.89 15.67
N GLY A 7 -9.70 -4.90 16.49
CA GLY A 7 -11.07 -4.48 16.77
C GLY A 7 -11.36 -3.12 16.16
N PHE A 8 -12.44 -3.05 15.41
CA PHE A 8 -12.96 -1.84 14.78
C PHE A 8 -14.28 -1.44 15.43
N PRO A 9 -14.65 -0.15 15.38
CA PRO A 9 -15.98 0.29 15.81
C PRO A 9 -17.07 -0.48 15.03
N ALA A 10 -18.14 -0.87 15.71
CA ALA A 10 -19.27 -1.54 15.06
C ALA A 10 -20.04 -0.62 14.10
N ASP A 11 -19.89 0.69 14.27
CA ASP A 11 -20.53 1.74 13.51
C ASP A 11 -19.53 2.34 12.51
N SER A 12 -19.71 2.04 11.22
CA SER A 12 -18.85 2.52 10.12
C SER A 12 -18.94 4.03 9.88
N SER A 13 -19.83 4.75 10.58
CA SER A 13 -19.83 6.22 10.60
C SER A 13 -18.80 6.82 11.56
N LYS A 14 -18.19 5.98 12.41
CA LYS A 14 -17.23 6.38 13.42
C LYS A 14 -15.88 5.75 13.11
N ASP A 15 -15.09 6.42 12.28
CA ASP A 15 -13.64 6.25 12.20
C ASP A 15 -13.15 4.80 12.04
N ASP A 16 -12.70 4.45 10.82
CA ASP A 16 -12.15 3.12 10.48
C ASP A 16 -10.84 2.78 11.22
N SER A 17 -10.39 3.62 12.15
CA SER A 17 -9.25 3.36 13.01
C SER A 17 -9.47 2.16 13.92
N VAL A 18 -8.46 1.29 13.94
CA VAL A 18 -8.34 0.17 14.88
C VAL A 18 -8.38 0.70 16.32
N LYS A 19 -9.37 0.27 17.11
CA LYS A 19 -9.53 0.63 18.53
C LYS A 19 -8.86 -0.36 19.46
N LEU A 20 -8.72 -1.60 19.02
CA LEU A 20 -8.07 -2.66 19.77
C LEU A 20 -7.08 -3.38 18.86
N ARG A 21 -5.87 -3.59 19.35
CA ARG A 21 -4.91 -4.46 18.70
C ARG A 21 -4.24 -5.34 19.74
N ILE A 22 -4.40 -6.65 19.57
CA ILE A 22 -3.79 -7.68 20.42
C ILE A 22 -2.88 -8.52 19.53
N ASN A 23 -1.61 -8.63 19.92
CA ASN A 23 -0.66 -9.51 19.26
C ASN A 23 -0.61 -10.82 20.05
N VAL A 24 -0.96 -11.93 19.40
CA VAL A 24 -0.87 -13.26 20.01
C VAL A 24 0.61 -13.59 20.19
N LYS A 25 0.99 -13.94 21.42
CA LYS A 25 2.37 -14.32 21.71
C LYS A 25 2.71 -15.67 21.08
N PRO A 26 3.98 -15.92 20.69
CA PRO A 26 4.39 -17.16 20.02
C PRO A 26 3.96 -18.45 20.72
N GLU A 27 3.95 -18.46 22.07
CA GLU A 27 3.52 -19.61 22.86
C GLU A 27 2.04 -19.99 22.68
N PHE A 28 1.20 -19.06 22.22
CA PHE A 28 -0.23 -19.27 22.00
C PHE A 28 -0.59 -19.44 20.53
N GLU A 29 0.30 -19.09 19.59
CA GLU A 29 0.00 -19.08 18.16
C GLU A 29 -0.48 -20.45 17.67
N ARG A 30 0.16 -21.53 18.12
CA ARG A 30 -0.22 -22.89 17.69
C ARG A 30 -1.65 -23.23 18.09
N THR A 31 -2.02 -22.95 19.34
CA THR A 31 -3.37 -23.19 19.86
C THR A 31 -4.39 -22.32 19.14
N VAL A 32 -4.06 -21.07 18.85
CA VAL A 32 -4.94 -20.16 18.10
C VAL A 32 -5.11 -20.64 16.65
N MET A 33 -4.04 -21.12 15.99
CA MET A 33 -4.14 -21.72 14.65
C MET A 33 -5.04 -22.96 14.65
N ASP A 34 -4.91 -23.84 15.65
CA ASP A 34 -5.74 -25.04 15.77
C ASP A 34 -7.22 -24.65 16.00
N LEU A 35 -7.51 -23.60 16.79
CA LEU A 35 -8.86 -23.05 16.96
C LEU A 35 -9.45 -22.43 15.68
N MET A 36 -8.59 -21.80 14.87
CA MET A 36 -8.99 -21.21 13.59
C MET A 36 -9.03 -22.22 12.44
N GLY A 37 -8.51 -23.44 12.64
CA GLY A 37 -8.36 -24.43 11.58
C GLY A 37 -7.28 -24.07 10.55
N TRP A 38 -6.36 -23.15 10.89
CA TRP A 38 -5.33 -22.68 9.99
C TRP A 38 -4.16 -23.67 9.92
N LYS A 39 -3.78 -24.05 8.70
CA LYS A 39 -2.64 -24.95 8.45
C LYS A 39 -1.31 -24.20 8.35
N HIS A 40 -1.36 -22.95 7.91
CA HIS A 40 -0.21 -22.08 7.71
C HIS A 40 -0.60 -20.62 7.98
N LEU A 41 0.41 -19.78 8.19
CA LEU A 41 0.24 -18.35 8.40
C LEU A 41 0.38 -17.61 7.06
N GLU A 42 -0.66 -16.91 6.64
CA GLU A 42 -0.68 -16.13 5.40
C GLU A 42 -0.90 -14.64 5.71
N ILE A 43 0.06 -13.80 5.32
CA ILE A 43 0.04 -12.36 5.62
C ILE A 43 -1.03 -11.66 4.80
N GLY A 44 -1.74 -10.74 5.43
CA GLY A 44 -2.73 -9.90 4.75
C GLY A 44 -4.10 -10.56 4.62
N HIS A 45 -4.21 -11.84 4.97
CA HIS A 45 -5.49 -12.49 5.15
C HIS A 45 -6.05 -12.18 6.55
N TRP A 46 -7.23 -11.54 6.59
CA TRP A 46 -7.96 -11.20 7.82
C TRP A 46 -9.35 -11.82 7.76
N GLU A 47 -9.72 -12.56 8.80
CA GLU A 47 -11.02 -13.22 8.92
C GLU A 47 -11.85 -12.59 10.04
N PRO A 48 -13.17 -12.41 9.85
CA PRO A 48 -14.06 -11.97 10.91
C PRO A 48 -14.04 -12.93 12.10
N LEU A 49 -13.91 -12.37 13.31
CA LEU A 49 -13.86 -13.14 14.54
C LEU A 49 -15.19 -13.00 15.30
N ILE A 50 -16.06 -14.00 15.14
CA ILE A 50 -17.33 -14.06 15.86
C ILE A 50 -17.12 -14.17 17.37
N SER A 51 -18.05 -13.64 18.18
CA SER A 51 -17.88 -13.47 19.63
C SER A 51 -17.52 -14.76 20.38
N ILE A 52 -18.07 -15.92 19.97
CA ILE A 52 -17.76 -17.20 20.61
C ILE A 52 -16.28 -17.60 20.40
N ARG A 53 -15.73 -17.38 19.19
CA ARG A 53 -14.31 -17.65 18.93
C ARG A 53 -13.43 -16.63 19.63
N ALA A 54 -13.84 -15.37 19.68
CA ALA A 54 -13.12 -14.34 20.43
C ALA A 54 -12.98 -14.71 21.90
N GLN A 55 -14.04 -15.23 22.53
CA GLN A 55 -13.98 -15.70 23.92
C GLN A 55 -13.05 -16.91 24.10
N GLN A 56 -13.07 -17.87 23.18
CA GLN A 56 -12.16 -19.02 23.22
C GLN A 56 -10.69 -18.57 23.13
N ILE A 57 -10.38 -17.65 22.22
CA ILE A 57 -9.04 -17.12 22.05
C ILE A 57 -8.63 -16.28 23.27
N SER A 58 -9.54 -15.45 23.80
CA SER A 58 -9.33 -14.67 25.03
C SER A 58 -8.90 -15.56 26.21
N ALA A 59 -9.54 -16.73 26.37
CA ALA A 59 -9.17 -17.70 27.40
C ALA A 59 -7.79 -18.33 27.17
N VAL A 60 -7.39 -18.54 25.90
CA VAL A 60 -6.07 -19.11 25.55
C VAL A 60 -4.94 -18.10 25.79
N ILE A 61 -5.12 -16.86 25.33
CA ILE A 61 -4.08 -15.84 25.40
C ILE A 61 -4.06 -15.09 26.75
N ASN A 62 -5.06 -15.34 27.60
CA ASN A 62 -5.28 -14.69 28.89
C ASN A 62 -5.36 -13.16 28.77
N GLU A 63 -6.03 -12.67 27.73
CA GLU A 63 -6.30 -11.25 27.52
C GLU A 63 -7.79 -11.02 27.26
N THR A 64 -8.31 -9.90 27.76
CA THR A 64 -9.71 -9.53 27.55
C THR A 64 -9.91 -9.01 26.13
N ILE A 65 -10.70 -9.72 25.33
CA ILE A 65 -11.11 -9.28 24.01
C ILE A 65 -12.49 -8.66 24.10
N SER A 66 -12.58 -7.37 23.81
CA SER A 66 -13.83 -6.61 23.88
C SER A 66 -14.79 -7.06 22.77
N THR A 67 -15.96 -7.59 23.13
CA THR A 67 -16.94 -8.14 22.17
C THR A 67 -17.92 -7.11 21.61
N ASP A 68 -17.81 -5.85 22.03
CA ASP A 68 -18.53 -4.68 21.51
C ASP A 68 -17.92 -4.12 20.22
N LEU A 69 -16.73 -4.60 19.85
CA LEU A 69 -16.04 -4.25 18.62
C LEU A 69 -16.32 -5.27 17.51
N ASN A 70 -16.24 -4.82 16.26
CA ASN A 70 -16.12 -5.71 15.12
C ASN A 70 -14.69 -6.26 15.09
N LEU A 71 -14.53 -7.51 15.50
CA LEU A 71 -13.24 -8.17 15.64
C LEU A 71 -12.87 -8.90 14.35
N SER A 72 -11.59 -8.83 13.98
CA SER A 72 -10.99 -9.63 12.92
C SER A 72 -9.66 -10.17 13.41
N ILE A 73 -9.30 -11.38 12.96
CA ILE A 73 -8.01 -12.02 13.26
C ILE A 73 -7.28 -12.30 11.95
N GLY A 74 -5.97 -12.11 11.95
CA GLY A 74 -5.16 -12.31 10.76
C GLY A 74 -3.69 -12.40 11.09
N VAL A 75 -2.87 -12.56 10.05
CA VAL A 75 -1.42 -12.57 10.19
C VAL A 75 -0.85 -11.26 9.65
N ARG A 76 0.04 -10.65 10.44
CA ARG A 76 0.76 -9.43 10.06
C ARG A 76 2.23 -9.51 10.43
N PHE A 77 3.01 -8.55 9.96
CA PHE A 77 4.35 -8.31 10.47
C PHE A 77 4.29 -7.71 11.87
N SER A 78 5.24 -8.09 12.72
CA SER A 78 5.43 -7.48 14.02
C SER A 78 5.82 -6.00 13.85
N ASP A 79 5.54 -5.18 14.86
CA ASP A 79 5.93 -3.76 14.79
C ASP A 79 7.46 -3.60 14.68
N GLU A 80 8.24 -4.55 15.21
CA GLU A 80 9.69 -4.60 15.05
C GLU A 80 10.12 -4.98 13.63
N GLU A 81 9.47 -5.96 12.99
CA GLU A 81 9.74 -6.31 11.59
C GLU A 81 9.33 -5.19 10.64
N VAL A 82 8.22 -4.49 10.93
CA VAL A 82 7.81 -3.29 10.20
C VAL A 82 8.85 -2.19 10.42
N ALA A 83 9.23 -1.91 11.66
CA ALA A 83 10.24 -0.90 11.97
C ALA A 83 11.59 -1.20 11.31
N GLU A 84 12.03 -2.46 11.32
CA GLU A 84 13.29 -2.88 10.70
C GLU A 84 13.23 -2.73 9.18
N ARG A 85 12.11 -3.11 8.55
CA ARG A 85 11.93 -2.84 7.12
C ARG A 85 11.91 -1.37 6.79
N HIS A 86 11.30 -0.54 7.63
CA HIS A 86 11.35 0.90 7.44
C HIS A 86 12.77 1.44 7.63
N ARG A 87 13.54 0.95 8.61
CA ARG A 87 14.97 1.29 8.81
C ARG A 87 15.84 0.85 7.64
N ASN A 88 15.50 -0.26 7.01
CA ASN A 88 16.29 -0.87 5.95
C ASN A 88 15.80 -0.52 4.53
N THR A 89 14.99 0.53 4.39
CA THR A 89 14.59 1.08 3.10
C THR A 89 14.87 2.57 3.07
N VAL A 90 15.21 3.08 1.88
CA VAL A 90 15.25 4.51 1.62
C VAL A 90 14.08 4.89 0.71
N GLU A 91 13.48 6.03 1.01
CA GLU A 91 12.48 6.65 0.14
C GLU A 91 13.22 7.33 -1.00
N VAL A 92 12.94 6.87 -2.22
CA VAL A 92 13.46 7.45 -3.46
C VAL A 92 12.31 8.14 -4.16
N ILE A 93 12.52 9.43 -4.44
CA ILE A 93 11.61 10.23 -5.26
C ILE A 93 11.99 10.02 -6.72
N PHE A 94 11.02 9.73 -7.57
CA PHE A 94 11.19 9.54 -9.00
C PHE A 94 10.00 10.11 -9.76
N LEU A 95 10.13 10.33 -11.07
CA LEU A 95 8.99 10.72 -11.90
C LEU A 95 8.24 9.47 -12.39
N SER A 96 6.92 9.51 -12.32
CA SER A 96 6.05 8.49 -12.93
C SER A 96 5.09 9.13 -13.90
N ILE A 97 4.83 8.45 -15.02
CA ILE A 97 3.76 8.80 -15.97
C ILE A 97 2.61 7.80 -15.86
N SER A 98 1.40 8.33 -15.72
CA SER A 98 0.15 7.59 -15.58
C SER A 98 -0.73 7.89 -16.78
N GLY A 99 -1.53 6.91 -17.23
CA GLY A 99 -2.49 7.10 -18.32
C GLY A 99 -3.85 6.50 -18.00
N PHE A 100 -4.90 7.28 -18.21
CA PHE A 100 -6.30 6.92 -17.96
C PHE A 100 -7.12 7.14 -19.22
N TYR A 101 -8.22 6.40 -19.39
CA TYR A 101 -9.13 6.63 -20.51
C TYR A 101 -9.76 8.03 -20.44
N SER A 102 -9.91 8.68 -21.60
CA SER A 102 -10.42 10.06 -21.66
C SER A 102 -11.93 10.20 -21.43
N ASP A 103 -12.69 9.11 -21.55
CA ASP A 103 -14.16 9.12 -21.71
C ASP A 103 -14.91 8.10 -20.84
N SER A 104 -14.24 7.41 -19.92
CA SER A 104 -14.88 6.37 -19.10
C SER A 104 -15.25 6.87 -17.69
N TRP A 105 -16.31 6.28 -17.13
CA TRP A 105 -16.54 6.26 -15.66
C TRP A 105 -15.58 5.33 -14.92
N ASP A 106 -14.66 4.72 -15.67
CA ASP A 106 -13.63 3.84 -15.16
C ASP A 106 -12.35 4.67 -14.99
N ASP A 107 -12.07 5.07 -13.74
CA ASP A 107 -10.84 5.75 -13.34
C ASP A 107 -9.66 4.76 -13.20
N SER A 108 -9.78 3.56 -13.78
CA SER A 108 -8.72 2.56 -13.75
C SER A 108 -7.50 3.01 -14.53
N LEU A 109 -6.33 2.82 -13.92
CA LEU A 109 -5.02 3.05 -14.52
C LEU A 109 -4.80 2.11 -15.71
N GLN A 110 -4.55 2.67 -16.89
CA GLN A 110 -4.37 1.94 -18.15
C GLN A 110 -2.92 1.88 -18.62
N TYR A 111 -2.10 2.77 -18.08
CA TYR A 111 -0.69 2.89 -18.40
C TYR A 111 0.04 3.43 -17.17
N GLU A 112 1.18 2.82 -16.84
CA GLU A 112 2.08 3.28 -15.80
C GLU A 112 3.51 3.12 -16.30
N GLY A 113 4.34 4.13 -16.11
CA GLY A 113 5.74 4.10 -16.49
C GLY A 113 6.62 4.85 -15.50
N ASP A 114 7.51 4.12 -14.83
CA ASP A 114 8.59 4.68 -14.02
C ASP A 114 9.65 5.32 -14.93
N ILE A 115 9.92 6.61 -14.73
CA ILE A 115 11.02 7.28 -15.42
C ILE A 115 12.31 6.99 -14.66
N THR A 116 13.23 6.29 -15.31
CA THR A 116 14.55 5.97 -14.75
C THR A 116 15.42 7.22 -14.65
N GLN A 117 16.43 7.17 -13.77
CA GLN A 117 17.35 8.29 -13.58
C GLN A 117 18.10 8.70 -14.87
N GLU A 118 18.28 7.78 -15.80
CA GLU A 118 18.91 8.04 -17.10
C GLU A 118 18.01 8.89 -18.03
N LEU A 119 16.69 8.69 -17.95
CA LEU A 119 15.70 9.38 -18.77
C LEU A 119 15.18 10.67 -18.11
N GLU A 120 15.30 10.77 -16.78
CA GLU A 120 14.80 11.89 -15.97
C GLU A 120 15.19 13.27 -16.52
N PRO A 121 16.46 13.55 -16.89
CA PRO A 121 16.83 14.88 -17.37
C PRO A 121 16.08 15.28 -18.66
N GLY A 122 15.84 14.33 -19.56
CA GLY A 122 15.10 14.57 -20.80
C GLY A 122 13.62 14.83 -20.55
N VAL A 123 13.03 14.11 -19.59
CA VAL A 123 11.63 14.31 -19.20
C VAL A 123 11.44 15.64 -18.49
N LEU A 124 12.29 15.98 -17.53
CA LEU A 124 12.29 17.29 -16.86
C LEU A 124 12.35 18.44 -17.87
N ALA A 125 13.26 18.36 -18.85
CA ALA A 125 13.38 19.36 -19.91
C ALA A 125 12.10 19.46 -20.76
N SER A 126 11.46 18.33 -21.07
CA SER A 126 10.19 18.29 -21.82
C SER A 126 9.02 18.94 -21.06
N MET A 127 9.08 18.90 -19.72
CA MET A 127 8.11 19.56 -18.84
C MET A 127 8.45 21.03 -18.54
N GLY A 128 9.61 21.52 -18.99
CA GLY A 128 10.10 22.86 -18.65
C GLY A 128 10.62 22.99 -17.22
N TRP A 129 10.97 21.86 -16.59
CA TRP A 129 11.48 21.80 -15.22
C TRP A 129 13.00 21.70 -15.22
N ALA A 130 13.66 22.50 -14.37
CA ALA A 130 15.12 22.50 -14.28
C ALA A 130 15.68 21.31 -13.49
N SER A 131 14.93 20.82 -12.49
CA SER A 131 15.30 19.70 -11.63
C SER A 131 14.08 19.16 -10.90
N MET A 132 14.23 18.02 -10.22
CA MET A 132 13.19 17.43 -9.37
C MET A 132 12.64 18.38 -8.29
N GLN A 133 13.42 19.36 -7.83
CA GLN A 133 12.97 20.35 -6.84
C GLN A 133 11.92 21.33 -7.40
N HIS A 134 11.82 21.43 -8.72
CA HIS A 134 10.90 22.33 -9.41
C HIS A 134 9.64 21.61 -9.91
N VAL A 135 9.53 20.30 -9.67
CA VAL A 135 8.33 19.53 -9.99
C VAL A 135 7.24 19.97 -9.00
N PRO A 136 6.10 20.50 -9.48
CA PRO A 136 5.03 20.91 -8.58
C PRO A 136 4.40 19.68 -7.90
N PRO A 137 3.86 19.83 -6.68
CA PRO A 137 3.24 18.72 -5.97
C PRO A 137 2.01 18.18 -6.72
N GLY A 138 1.80 16.86 -6.61
CA GLY A 138 0.70 16.16 -7.28
C GLY A 138 1.02 15.71 -8.71
N GLU A 139 0.00 15.15 -9.36
CA GLU A 139 0.07 14.77 -10.78
C GLU A 139 -0.41 15.92 -11.68
N HIS A 140 0.27 16.09 -12.82
CA HIS A 140 0.00 17.15 -13.78
C HIS A 140 -0.38 16.54 -15.11
N ILE A 141 -1.48 17.02 -15.70
CA ILE A 141 -1.91 16.61 -17.04
C ILE A 141 -0.89 17.09 -18.09
N LEU A 142 -0.53 16.20 -19.03
CA LEU A 142 0.39 16.53 -20.12
C LEU A 142 -0.39 17.07 -21.32
N THR A 143 0.18 18.10 -21.95
CA THR A 143 -0.25 18.53 -23.29
C THR A 143 0.14 17.48 -24.35
N THR A 144 -0.53 17.49 -25.50
CA THR A 144 -0.23 16.57 -26.61
C THR A 144 1.24 16.57 -27.04
N ASP A 145 1.91 17.72 -26.98
CA ASP A 145 3.33 17.82 -27.35
C ASP A 145 4.24 17.28 -26.25
N GLN A 146 3.90 17.51 -24.98
CA GLN A 146 4.61 16.89 -23.85
C GLN A 146 4.47 15.36 -23.89
N VAL A 147 3.27 14.82 -24.15
CA VAL A 147 3.06 13.37 -24.28
C VAL A 147 3.96 12.78 -25.36
N LYS A 148 4.02 13.40 -26.55
CA LYS A 148 4.90 12.92 -27.63
C LYS A 148 6.37 12.97 -27.24
N ALA A 149 6.80 14.04 -26.56
CA ALA A 149 8.19 14.19 -26.13
C ALA A 149 8.57 13.13 -25.10
N VAL A 150 7.75 12.95 -24.06
CA VAL A 150 7.98 11.96 -22.99
C VAL A 150 7.93 10.54 -23.53
N MET A 151 6.91 10.18 -24.31
CA MET A 151 6.80 8.83 -24.89
C MET A 151 7.95 8.49 -25.83
N LYS A 152 8.45 9.48 -26.58
CA LYS A 152 9.65 9.30 -27.41
C LYS A 152 10.90 9.01 -26.57
N ILE A 153 11.03 9.63 -25.39
CA ILE A 153 12.14 9.39 -24.46
C ILE A 153 12.03 7.99 -23.84
N LEU A 154 10.82 7.58 -23.47
CA LEU A 154 10.54 6.24 -22.94
C LEU A 154 10.70 5.14 -24.01
N GLY A 155 10.56 5.50 -25.28
CA GLY A 155 10.59 4.55 -26.40
C GLY A 155 9.23 3.88 -26.67
N ASP A 156 8.17 4.37 -26.04
CA ASP A 156 6.83 3.79 -26.10
C ASP A 156 5.92 4.51 -27.11
N PRO A 157 4.94 3.81 -27.70
CA PRO A 157 3.98 4.41 -28.60
C PRO A 157 2.96 5.28 -27.84
N VAL A 158 2.62 6.44 -28.41
CA VAL A 158 1.54 7.29 -27.87
C VAL A 158 0.18 6.66 -28.15
N ARG A 159 -0.57 6.34 -27.09
CA ARG A 159 -1.98 5.93 -27.17
C ARG A 159 -2.89 7.16 -27.17
N ARG A 160 -3.81 7.25 -28.14
CA ARG A 160 -4.67 8.45 -28.34
C ARG A 160 -5.96 8.42 -27.53
N ASP A 161 -6.30 7.24 -27.03
CA ASP A 161 -7.42 6.95 -26.14
C ASP A 161 -7.12 7.31 -24.67
N LEU A 162 -5.88 7.68 -24.36
CA LEU A 162 -5.44 7.99 -23.00
C LEU A 162 -5.18 9.49 -22.78
N VAL A 163 -5.57 9.97 -21.61
CA VAL A 163 -5.09 11.21 -21.00
C VAL A 163 -3.93 10.85 -20.07
N TYR A 164 -2.79 11.50 -20.29
CA TYR A 164 -1.58 11.24 -19.53
C TYR A 164 -1.33 12.28 -18.45
N TYR A 165 -0.79 11.81 -17.35
CA TYR A 165 -0.40 12.60 -16.18
C TYR A 165 1.04 12.27 -15.79
N ILE A 166 1.77 13.22 -15.21
CA ILE A 166 3.10 12.99 -14.66
C ILE A 166 3.22 13.63 -13.29
N GLY A 167 3.89 12.95 -12.38
CA GLY A 167 4.10 13.44 -11.03
C GLY A 167 5.38 12.88 -10.41
N ALA A 168 5.79 13.51 -9.31
CA ALA A 168 6.82 12.95 -8.45
C ALA A 168 6.19 11.90 -7.51
N CYS A 169 6.66 10.67 -7.60
CA CYS A 169 6.24 9.54 -6.78
C CYS A 169 7.34 9.17 -5.79
N VAL A 170 6.95 8.51 -4.70
CA VAL A 170 7.88 7.97 -3.71
C VAL A 170 7.79 6.45 -3.76
N LYS A 171 8.93 5.80 -3.96
CA LYS A 171 9.06 4.36 -3.73
C LYS A 171 10.04 4.08 -2.61
N ARG A 172 9.74 3.04 -1.84
CA ARG A 172 10.67 2.51 -0.85
C ARG A 172 11.49 1.41 -1.48
N VAL A 173 12.79 1.63 -1.54
CA VAL A 173 13.75 0.64 -2.03
C VAL A 173 14.62 0.15 -0.88
N PRO A 174 14.93 -1.15 -0.82
CA PRO A 174 15.85 -1.69 0.17
C PRO A 174 17.21 -0.98 0.14
N LEU A 175 17.80 -0.74 1.31
CA LEU A 175 19.19 -0.28 1.39
C LEU A 175 20.12 -1.31 0.72
N PRO A 176 21.12 -0.88 -0.05
CA PRO A 176 22.15 -1.79 -0.54
C PRO A 176 22.87 -2.43 0.64
N SER A 177 23.08 -3.75 0.54
CA SER A 177 23.71 -4.60 1.58
C SER A 177 25.18 -4.28 1.82
#